data_AF-A0A2D4GDN6-F1
#
_entry.id   AF-A0A2D4GDN6-F1
#
_cell.length_a   1.000
_cell.length_b   1.000
_cell.length_c   1.000
_cell.angle_alpha   90.00
_cell.angle_beta   90.00
_cell.angle_gamma   90.00
#
_symmetry.space_group_name_H-M   'P 1'
#
loop_
_entity.id
_entity.type
_entity.pdbx_description
1 polymer ?
#
loop_
_entity_poly.entity_id
_entity_poly.type
_entity_poly.pdbx_seq_one_letter_code
_entity_poly.pdbx_strand_id
1 'polypeptide(L)'
;REQQDAYEFFTSLIDQMDEYLKKIGRDQIFKNTFQGIYSDQKICKDCPHRYEREEAFVALNLGVTSCQSLEISLDQFVRGEILEGSNAYYCEKCKEKRTTVKRTCIKALPSVLVIHLMRFGFDWESGRSIKYDEQIKFPWMLNMEPYTVSGMARQDSSSEVGDNGRNLDQGCKGSPQKKVAPSENYELVGVIVHSGQAHAGHYYSFIKDR
;
A
#
# COMPACT_ATOMS: atom_id res chain seq x y z
N ARG A 1 22.25 25.54 -5.48
CA ARG A 1 21.98 24.11 -5.77
C ARG A 1 20.74 23.77 -4.96
N GLU A 2 19.59 23.65 -5.61
CA GLU A 2 18.37 23.17 -4.96
C GLU A 2 18.43 21.65 -4.91
N GLN A 3 18.16 21.07 -3.75
CA GLN A 3 18.09 19.64 -3.57
C GLN A 3 16.64 19.22 -3.75
N GLN A 4 16.38 18.30 -4.68
CA GLN A 4 15.05 17.77 -4.95
C GLN A 4 14.82 16.47 -4.19
N ASP A 5 13.55 16.16 -3.92
CA ASP A 5 13.16 14.88 -3.34
C ASP A 5 13.44 13.76 -4.36
N ALA A 6 14.18 12.74 -3.94
CA ALA A 6 14.51 11.60 -4.78
C ALA A 6 13.27 10.83 -5.24
N TYR A 7 12.21 10.81 -4.42
CA TYR A 7 10.94 10.18 -4.77
C TYR A 7 10.21 10.95 -5.87
N GLU A 8 10.16 12.29 -5.79
CA GLU A 8 9.55 13.14 -6.83
C GLU A 8 10.31 13.03 -8.16
N PHE A 9 11.65 13.01 -8.09
CA PHE A 9 12.47 12.76 -9.26
C PHE A 9 12.17 11.39 -9.90
N PHE A 10 12.05 10.34 -9.09
CA PHE A 10 11.76 8.99 -9.54
C PHE A 10 10.40 8.88 -10.25
N THR A 11 9.33 9.43 -9.65
CA THR A 11 7.98 9.38 -10.24
C THR A 11 7.92 10.19 -11.54
N SER A 12 8.50 11.40 -11.54
CA SER A 12 8.56 12.24 -12.73
C SER A 12 9.34 11.58 -13.87
N LEU A 13 10.46 10.93 -13.57
CA LEU A 13 11.27 10.22 -14.56
C LEU A 13 10.49 9.07 -15.20
N ILE A 14 9.84 8.23 -14.40
CA ILE A 14 9.04 7.11 -14.91
C ILE A 14 7.93 7.59 -15.83
N ASP A 15 7.18 8.61 -15.41
CA ASP A 15 6.08 9.14 -16.20
C ASP A 15 6.56 9.72 -17.54
N GLN A 16 7.66 10.48 -17.53
CA GLN A 16 8.25 11.04 -18.75
C GLN A 16 8.76 9.94 -19.70
N MET A 17 9.44 8.92 -19.16
CA MET A 17 9.94 7.81 -19.96
C MET A 17 8.81 7.00 -20.59
N ASP A 18 7.76 6.69 -19.84
CA ASP A 18 6.61 5.96 -20.38
C ASP A 18 5.78 6.78 -21.36
N GLU A 19 5.68 8.10 -21.18
CA GLU A 19 5.04 8.98 -22.17
C GLU A 19 5.85 8.99 -23.47
N TYR A 20 7.18 9.04 -23.38
CA TYR A 20 8.06 8.95 -24.54
C TYR A 20 7.95 7.60 -25.25
N LEU A 21 7.98 6.49 -24.51
CA LEU A 21 7.80 5.14 -25.06
C LEU A 21 6.46 5.00 -25.79
N LYS A 22 5.39 5.55 -25.21
CA LYS A 22 4.07 5.58 -25.82
C LYS A 22 4.05 6.38 -27.13
N LYS A 23 4.74 7.52 -27.19
CA LYS A 23 4.86 8.35 -28.41
C LYS A 23 5.57 7.63 -29.56
N ILE A 24 6.56 6.80 -29.25
CA ILE A 24 7.28 6.00 -30.26
C ILE A 24 6.60 4.65 -30.58
N GLY A 25 5.40 4.40 -30.04
CA GLY A 25 4.63 3.17 -30.27
C GLY A 25 5.21 1.93 -29.59
N ARG A 26 6.01 2.10 -28.53
CA ARG A 26 6.53 1.00 -27.70
C ARG A 26 5.71 0.84 -26.42
N ASP A 27 5.80 -0.34 -25.84
CA ASP A 27 5.17 -0.63 -24.56
C ASP A 27 5.77 0.21 -23.42
N GLN A 28 4.92 0.54 -22.45
CA GLN A 28 5.28 1.33 -21.27
C GLN A 28 5.97 0.41 -20.24
N ILE A 29 7.27 0.22 -20.42
CA ILE A 29 8.08 -0.74 -19.66
C ILE A 29 8.05 -0.43 -18.16
N PHE A 30 8.10 0.84 -17.76
CA PHE A 30 8.21 1.21 -16.36
C PHE A 30 6.89 0.98 -15.62
N LYS A 31 5.77 1.42 -16.18
CA LYS A 31 4.43 1.08 -15.69
C LYS A 31 4.24 -0.43 -15.56
N ASN A 32 4.58 -1.21 -16.59
CA ASN A 32 4.41 -2.66 -16.50
C ASN A 32 5.28 -3.32 -15.41
N THR A 33 6.38 -2.69 -15.01
CA THR A 33 7.33 -3.23 -14.01
C THR A 33 6.97 -2.83 -12.58
N PHE A 34 6.68 -1.53 -12.38
CA PHE A 34 6.52 -0.90 -11.05
C PHE A 34 5.07 -0.63 -10.66
N GLN A 35 4.13 -0.68 -11.60
CA GLN A 35 2.74 -0.33 -11.32
C GLN A 35 2.01 -1.47 -10.59
N GLY A 36 1.52 -1.18 -9.40
CA GLY A 36 0.52 -1.97 -8.69
C GLY A 36 -0.86 -1.34 -8.77
N ILE A 37 -1.84 -2.03 -8.20
CA ILE A 37 -3.23 -1.55 -8.11
C ILE A 37 -3.70 -1.65 -6.66
N TYR A 38 -4.14 -0.54 -6.09
CA TYR A 38 -4.92 -0.47 -4.86
C TYR A 38 -6.39 -0.79 -5.12
N SER A 39 -7.05 -1.29 -4.09
CA SER A 39 -8.49 -1.46 -3.98
C SER A 39 -8.96 -0.66 -2.78
N ASP A 40 -9.54 0.50 -3.03
CA ASP A 40 -10.20 1.32 -2.02
C ASP A 40 -11.59 0.78 -1.77
N GLN A 41 -11.78 0.22 -0.58
CA GLN A 41 -12.99 -0.47 -0.20
C GLN A 41 -13.77 0.35 0.81
N LYS A 42 -15.07 0.51 0.56
CA LYS A 42 -16.05 1.05 1.51
C LYS A 42 -17.06 -0.05 1.80
N ILE A 43 -16.99 -0.61 3.00
CA ILE A 43 -17.83 -1.71 3.44
C ILE A 43 -18.80 -1.15 4.49
N CYS A 44 -20.07 -1.03 4.12
CA CYS A 44 -21.10 -0.62 5.07
C CYS A 44 -21.30 -1.74 6.09
N LYS A 45 -21.31 -1.44 7.40
CA LYS A 45 -21.59 -2.42 8.45
C LYS A 45 -23.09 -2.68 8.61
N ASP A 46 -23.88 -1.64 8.39
CA ASP A 46 -25.33 -1.64 8.66
C ASP A 46 -26.17 -2.00 7.42
N CYS A 47 -25.55 -2.33 6.29
CA CYS A 47 -26.23 -2.76 5.06
C CYS A 47 -25.31 -3.62 4.18
N PRO A 48 -25.86 -4.43 3.24
CA PRO A 48 -25.05 -5.35 2.43
C PRO A 48 -24.27 -4.65 1.29
N HIS A 49 -24.23 -3.32 1.25
CA HIS A 49 -23.61 -2.58 0.16
C HIS A 49 -22.11 -2.41 0.38
N ARG A 50 -21.34 -2.83 -0.63
CA ARG A 50 -19.90 -2.61 -0.72
C ARG A 50 -19.57 -1.83 -1.99
N TYR A 51 -18.66 -0.88 -1.85
CA TYR A 51 -18.12 -0.11 -2.95
C TYR A 51 -16.62 -0.36 -3.03
N GLU A 52 -16.11 -0.48 -4.25
CA GLU A 52 -14.69 -0.68 -4.53
C GLU A 52 -14.28 0.27 -5.64
N ARG A 53 -13.13 0.93 -5.46
CA ARG A 53 -12.47 1.73 -6.49
C ARG A 53 -11.04 1.24 -6.66
N GLU A 54 -10.63 1.06 -7.91
CA GLU A 54 -9.25 0.71 -8.23
C GLU A 54 -8.43 1.97 -8.49
N GLU A 55 -7.23 2.02 -7.92
CA GLU A 55 -6.29 3.12 -8.13
C GLU A 55 -4.89 2.56 -8.39
N ALA A 56 -4.20 3.06 -9.41
CA ALA A 56 -2.85 2.63 -9.74
C ALA A 56 -1.82 3.29 -8.81
N PHE A 57 -0.75 2.57 -8.47
CA PHE A 57 0.38 3.13 -7.73
C PHE A 57 1.72 2.66 -8.31
N VAL A 58 2.76 3.49 -8.16
CA VAL A 58 4.14 3.14 -8.54
C VAL A 58 4.99 2.88 -7.29
N ALA A 59 4.59 3.42 -6.14
CA ALA A 59 5.21 3.15 -4.85
C ALA A 59 4.17 3.11 -3.72
N LEU A 60 4.44 2.31 -2.69
CA LEU A 60 3.72 2.32 -1.42
C LEU A 60 4.25 3.44 -0.54
N ASN A 61 3.43 4.45 -0.28
CA ASN A 61 3.78 5.55 0.61
C ASN A 61 3.39 5.19 2.04
N LEU A 62 4.38 4.85 2.85
CA LEU A 62 4.17 4.37 4.21
C LEU A 62 4.59 5.42 5.24
N GLY A 63 3.70 5.64 6.20
CA GLY A 63 3.97 6.45 7.38
C GLY A 63 5.05 5.83 8.24
N VAL A 64 5.89 6.68 8.81
CA VAL A 64 7.05 6.28 9.61
C VAL A 64 6.90 6.58 11.10
N THR A 65 5.90 7.39 11.47
CA THR A 65 5.68 7.80 12.85
C THR A 65 5.08 6.66 13.66
N SER A 66 5.58 6.45 14.88
CA SER A 66 5.08 5.41 15.78
C SER A 66 5.13 3.98 15.21
N CYS A 67 6.04 3.73 14.27
CA CYS A 67 6.22 2.43 13.62
C CYS A 67 7.63 1.89 13.93
N GLN A 68 7.72 0.71 14.53
CA GLN A 68 9.01 0.08 14.84
C GLN A 68 9.53 -0.82 13.70
N SER A 69 8.63 -1.26 12.82
CA SER A 69 8.97 -2.11 11.68
C SER A 69 8.08 -1.81 10.47
N LEU A 70 8.54 -2.23 9.30
CA LEU A 70 7.85 -2.05 8.03
C LEU A 70 6.48 -2.73 8.01
N GLU A 71 6.37 -3.92 8.63
CA GLU A 71 5.13 -4.68 8.75
C GLU A 71 4.09 -3.91 9.55
N ILE A 72 4.48 -3.20 10.61
CA ILE A 72 3.57 -2.35 11.39
C ILE A 72 3.03 -1.21 10.52
N SER A 73 3.89 -0.56 9.72
CA SER A 73 3.45 0.48 8.79
C SER A 73 2.48 -0.06 7.72
N LEU A 74 2.72 -1.28 7.23
CA LEU A 74 1.84 -1.95 6.26
C LEU A 74 0.50 -2.35 6.90
N ASP A 75 0.50 -2.85 8.13
CA ASP A 75 -0.71 -3.16 8.90
C ASP A 75 -1.55 -1.90 9.09
N GLN A 76 -0.93 -0.79 9.47
CA GLN A 76 -1.61 0.50 9.62
C GLN A 76 -2.19 1.00 8.28
N PHE A 77 -1.43 0.82 7.19
CA PHE A 77 -1.88 1.18 5.84
C PHE A 77 -3.16 0.44 5.44
N VAL A 78 -3.27 -0.87 5.71
CA VAL A 78 -4.45 -1.67 5.32
C VAL A 78 -5.58 -1.69 6.35
N ARG A 79 -5.33 -1.32 7.60
CA ARG A 79 -6.33 -1.30 8.69
C ARG A 79 -7.56 -0.47 8.33
N GLY A 80 -7.35 0.63 7.61
CA GLY A 80 -8.40 1.58 7.28
C GLY A 80 -8.97 2.33 8.49
N GLU A 81 -10.05 3.05 8.25
CA GLU A 81 -10.77 3.89 9.21
C GLU A 81 -12.25 3.51 9.28
N ILE A 82 -12.87 3.68 10.46
CA ILE A 82 -14.31 3.54 10.63
C ILE A 82 -14.95 4.92 10.52
N LEU A 83 -15.81 5.08 9.52
CA LEU A 83 -16.62 6.26 9.31
C LEU A 83 -17.95 6.10 10.04
N GLU A 84 -18.11 6.82 11.16
CA GLU A 84 -19.29 6.76 12.03
C GLU A 84 -19.78 8.14 12.48
N GLY A 85 -20.97 8.18 13.09
CA GLY A 85 -21.58 9.40 13.61
C GLY A 85 -21.81 10.46 12.53
N SER A 86 -21.34 11.70 12.77
CA SER A 86 -21.44 12.80 11.81
C SER A 86 -20.67 12.55 10.51
N ASN A 87 -19.57 11.80 10.59
CA ASN A 87 -18.68 11.44 9.48
C ASN A 87 -19.07 10.11 8.80
N ALA A 88 -20.19 9.50 9.19
CA ALA A 88 -20.70 8.28 8.58
C ALA A 88 -20.94 8.46 7.07
N TYR A 89 -20.63 7.41 6.30
CA TYR A 89 -20.72 7.44 4.84
C TYR A 89 -22.18 7.43 4.40
N TYR A 90 -22.54 8.33 3.48
CA TYR A 90 -23.88 8.35 2.89
C TYR A 90 -23.99 7.27 1.81
N CYS A 91 -24.77 6.22 2.11
CA CYS A 91 -25.00 5.14 1.16
C CYS A 91 -26.07 5.56 0.14
N GLU A 92 -25.69 5.71 -1.13
CA GLU A 92 -26.60 6.15 -2.19
C GLU A 92 -27.78 5.19 -2.43
N LYS A 93 -27.57 3.89 -2.21
CA LYS A 93 -28.60 2.86 -2.37
C LYS A 93 -29.61 2.86 -1.22
N CYS A 94 -29.15 3.09 0.01
CA CYS A 94 -30.02 3.16 1.20
C CYS A 94 -30.59 4.57 1.44
N LYS A 95 -30.00 5.60 0.80
CA LYS A 95 -30.29 7.03 1.00
C LYS A 95 -30.17 7.49 2.46
N GLU A 96 -29.19 6.96 3.18
CA GLU A 96 -28.95 7.27 4.59
C GLU A 96 -27.46 7.15 4.95
N LYS A 97 -27.03 7.83 6.01
CA LYS A 97 -25.69 7.69 6.58
C LYS A 97 -25.57 6.33 7.29
N ARG A 98 -24.50 5.59 6.98
CA ARG A 98 -24.24 4.26 7.52
C ARG A 98 -22.81 4.15 8.02
N THR A 99 -22.63 3.42 9.12
CA THR A 99 -21.30 3.11 9.63
C THR A 99 -20.55 2.31 8.59
N THR A 100 -19.39 2.79 8.17
CA THR A 100 -18.68 2.23 7.01
C THR A 100 -17.20 2.09 7.32
N VAL A 101 -16.64 0.91 7.07
CA VAL A 101 -15.19 0.71 7.10
C VAL A 101 -14.65 1.15 5.75
N LYS A 102 -13.78 2.16 5.76
CA LYS A 102 -13.03 2.60 4.59
C LYS A 102 -11.60 2.13 4.73
N ARG A 103 -11.14 1.24 3.87
CA ARG A 103 -9.77 0.71 3.89
C ARG A 103 -9.19 0.64 2.49
N THR A 104 -7.88 0.74 2.39
CA THR A 104 -7.14 0.56 1.15
C THR A 104 -6.39 -0.77 1.20
N CYS A 105 -6.56 -1.58 0.16
CA CYS A 105 -5.99 -2.93 0.07
C CYS A 105 -5.12 -3.03 -1.19
N ILE A 106 -4.21 -3.99 -1.27
CA ILE A 106 -3.47 -4.23 -2.51
C ILE A 106 -4.22 -5.26 -3.37
N LYS A 107 -4.65 -4.86 -4.57
CA LYS A 107 -5.34 -5.73 -5.53
C LYS A 107 -4.37 -6.46 -6.45
N ALA A 108 -3.40 -5.72 -6.99
CA ALA A 108 -2.36 -6.27 -7.86
C ALA A 108 -1.00 -5.77 -7.39
N LEU A 109 -0.08 -6.72 -7.24
CA LEU A 109 1.29 -6.48 -6.81
C LEU A 109 2.21 -6.33 -8.05
N PRO A 110 3.10 -5.31 -8.09
CA PRO A 110 4.01 -5.09 -9.20
C PRO A 110 5.19 -6.08 -9.20
N SER A 111 5.83 -6.32 -10.34
CA SER A 111 7.04 -7.17 -10.36
C SER A 111 8.18 -6.62 -9.50
N VAL A 112 8.30 -5.29 -9.43
CA VAL A 112 9.23 -4.58 -8.54
C VAL A 112 8.43 -3.67 -7.63
N LEU A 113 8.40 -3.99 -6.34
CA LEU A 113 7.72 -3.20 -5.34
C LEU A 113 8.63 -2.09 -4.82
N VAL A 114 8.21 -0.84 -5.00
CA VAL A 114 8.87 0.33 -4.41
C VAL A 114 8.13 0.72 -3.15
N ILE A 115 8.85 0.82 -2.04
CA ILE A 115 8.31 1.28 -0.76
C ILE A 115 8.99 2.61 -0.43
N HIS A 116 8.17 3.66 -0.37
CA HIS A 116 8.59 4.99 0.02
C HIS A 116 8.21 5.23 1.48
N LEU A 117 9.22 5.29 2.35
CA LEU A 117 9.04 5.69 3.74
C LEU A 117 8.94 7.20 3.79
N MET A 118 7.78 7.73 4.16
CA MET A 118 7.47 9.17 4.20
C MET A 118 8.18 9.88 5.37
N ARG A 119 9.51 9.92 5.33
CA ARG A 119 10.37 10.49 6.37
C ARG A 119 10.44 12.01 6.36
N PHE A 120 9.91 12.66 5.34
CA PHE A 120 9.88 14.12 5.26
C PHE A 120 8.46 14.62 5.49
N GLY A 121 8.33 15.61 6.36
CA GLY A 121 7.07 16.27 6.68
C GLY A 121 7.26 17.77 6.83
N PHE A 122 6.16 18.47 7.06
CA PHE A 122 6.17 19.89 7.36
C PHE A 122 5.51 20.12 8.71
N ASP A 123 6.24 20.70 9.64
CA ASP A 123 5.70 21.14 10.92
C ASP A 123 5.09 22.53 10.74
N TRP A 124 3.75 22.58 10.80
CA TRP A 124 2.99 23.81 10.62
C TRP A 124 3.10 24.77 11.80
N GLU A 125 3.44 24.28 12.99
CA GLU A 125 3.60 25.12 14.19
C GLU A 125 4.91 25.90 14.12
N SER A 126 6.01 25.23 13.77
CA SER A 126 7.32 25.88 13.63
C SER A 126 7.57 26.46 12.23
N GLY A 127 6.73 26.14 11.24
CA GLY A 127 6.86 26.59 9.85
C GLY A 127 8.09 26.02 9.14
N ARG A 128 8.52 24.81 9.50
CA ARG A 128 9.78 24.20 9.03
C ARG A 128 9.56 22.78 8.53
N SER A 129 10.33 22.39 7.50
CA SER A 129 10.42 21.00 7.08
C SER A 129 11.15 20.17 8.13
N ILE A 130 10.57 19.02 8.46
CA ILE A 130 11.10 18.08 9.44
C ILE A 130 11.43 16.75 8.79
N LYS A 131 12.44 16.07 9.33
CA LYS A 131 12.81 14.72 8.96
C LYS A 131 12.56 13.80 10.15
N TYR A 132 11.78 12.75 9.93
CA TYR A 132 11.51 11.71 10.92
C TYR A 132 12.66 10.69 10.89
N ASP A 133 13.56 10.80 11.87
CA ASP A 133 14.73 9.91 12.02
C ASP A 133 14.42 8.67 12.89
N GLU A 134 13.13 8.37 13.14
CA GLU A 134 12.71 7.16 13.86
C GLU A 134 13.25 5.88 13.20
N GLN A 135 13.78 4.96 14.03
CA GLN A 135 14.33 3.71 13.56
C GLN A 135 13.19 2.77 13.10
N ILE A 136 13.27 2.32 11.85
CA ILE A 136 12.34 1.33 11.29
C ILE A 136 13.15 0.12 10.84
N LYS A 137 12.76 -1.06 11.32
CA LYS A 137 13.30 -2.33 10.85
C LYS A 137 12.53 -2.80 9.62
N PHE A 138 13.23 -3.32 8.63
CA PHE A 138 12.63 -3.94 7.44
C PHE A 138 13.34 -5.28 7.17
N PRO A 139 12.60 -6.31 6.72
CA PRO A 139 13.15 -7.64 6.51
C PRO A 139 13.85 -7.76 5.15
N TRP A 140 14.70 -8.78 5.00
CA TRP A 140 15.25 -9.16 3.68
C TRP A 140 14.22 -9.82 2.77
N MET A 141 13.25 -10.53 3.37
CA MET A 141 12.14 -11.17 2.69
C MET A 141 10.83 -10.61 3.26
N LEU A 142 9.99 -10.05 2.40
CA LEU A 142 8.74 -9.41 2.78
C LEU A 142 7.57 -10.20 2.18
N ASN A 143 6.69 -10.74 3.03
CA ASN A 143 5.44 -11.35 2.57
C ASN A 143 4.35 -10.28 2.48
N MET A 144 3.83 -10.07 1.27
CA MET A 144 2.77 -9.11 0.98
C MET A 144 1.36 -9.72 1.03
N GLU A 145 1.22 -11.05 1.14
CA GLU A 145 -0.07 -11.75 1.16
C GLU A 145 -1.08 -11.10 2.13
N PRO A 146 -0.73 -10.80 3.41
CA PRO A 146 -1.69 -10.25 4.38
C PRO A 146 -2.29 -8.90 3.97
N TYR A 147 -1.58 -8.14 3.15
CA TYR A 147 -1.97 -6.80 2.70
C TYR A 147 -2.77 -6.81 1.40
N THR A 148 -2.93 -7.99 0.79
CA THR A 148 -3.71 -8.15 -0.44
C THR A 148 -5.21 -8.28 -0.16
N VAL A 149 -6.03 -8.00 -1.17
CA VAL A 149 -7.50 -8.22 -1.09
C VAL A 149 -7.82 -9.67 -0.69
N SER A 150 -7.09 -10.65 -1.24
CA SER A 150 -7.24 -12.07 -0.91
C SER A 150 -6.82 -12.41 0.51
N GLY A 151 -5.65 -11.92 0.95
CA GLY A 151 -5.16 -12.16 2.31
C GLY A 151 -6.09 -11.57 3.37
N MET A 152 -6.54 -10.34 3.17
CA MET A 152 -7.47 -9.69 4.10
C MET A 152 -8.82 -10.39 4.15
N ALA A 153 -9.35 -10.87 3.02
CA ALA A 153 -10.60 -11.64 3.03
C ALA A 153 -10.48 -12.95 3.84
N ARG A 154 -9.29 -13.57 3.90
CA ARG A 154 -9.02 -14.76 4.73
C ARG A 154 -8.88 -14.41 6.21
N GLN A 155 -8.34 -13.25 6.51
CA GLN A 155 -8.16 -12.78 7.89
C GLN A 155 -9.50 -12.36 8.52
N ASP A 156 -10.33 -11.66 7.75
CA ASP A 156 -11.70 -11.29 8.16
C ASP A 156 -12.53 -12.55 8.48
N SER A 157 -12.47 -13.59 7.64
CA SER A 157 -13.20 -14.85 7.88
C SER A 157 -12.67 -15.67 9.05
N SER A 158 -11.36 -15.59 9.35
CA SER A 158 -10.78 -16.27 10.51
C SER A 158 -11.10 -15.58 11.85
N SER A 159 -11.36 -14.27 11.83
CA SER A 159 -11.66 -13.49 13.04
C SER A 159 -13.10 -13.68 13.55
N GLU A 160 -14.00 -14.20 12.71
CA GLU A 160 -15.40 -14.49 13.08
C GLU A 160 -15.60 -15.89 13.71
N VAL A 161 -14.58 -16.76 13.76
CA VAL A 161 -14.68 -18.14 14.28
C VAL A 161 -14.16 -18.27 15.72
N GLY A 162 -14.35 -17.21 16.51
CA GLY A 162 -13.83 -17.08 17.87
C GLY A 162 -14.82 -17.33 19.00
N ASP A 163 -15.90 -18.08 18.82
CA ASP A 163 -16.64 -18.74 19.94
C ASP A 163 -17.68 -19.75 19.40
N ASN A 164 -17.37 -21.05 19.52
CA ASN A 164 -18.27 -22.21 19.71
C ASN A 164 -17.74 -23.46 19.01
N GLY A 165 -17.52 -24.51 19.81
CA GLY A 165 -16.89 -25.74 19.39
C GLY A 165 -17.76 -26.71 18.57
N ARG A 166 -17.03 -27.63 17.93
CA ARG A 166 -17.37 -28.99 17.43
C ARG A 166 -18.13 -29.13 16.09
N ASN A 167 -17.43 -29.78 15.14
CA ASN A 167 -17.85 -30.76 14.11
C ASN A 167 -19.05 -30.41 13.20
N LEU A 168 -19.01 -30.52 11.86
CA LEU A 168 -18.65 -31.68 11.04
C LEU A 168 -18.57 -31.26 9.55
N ASP A 169 -17.73 -31.96 8.80
CA ASP A 169 -17.70 -32.24 7.35
C ASP A 169 -18.81 -31.65 6.42
N GLN A 170 -18.42 -30.87 5.39
CA GLN A 170 -18.77 -31.08 3.96
C GLN A 170 -18.49 -29.85 3.08
N GLY A 171 -17.88 -30.10 1.91
CA GLY A 171 -18.27 -29.40 0.68
C GLY A 171 -17.23 -28.49 0.04
N CYS A 172 -16.18 -29.10 -0.53
CA CYS A 172 -15.34 -28.49 -1.55
C CYS A 172 -16.19 -27.95 -2.71
N LYS A 173 -16.23 -26.62 -2.90
CA LYS A 173 -16.66 -25.99 -4.16
C LYS A 173 -15.56 -25.06 -4.63
N GLY A 174 -14.99 -25.43 -5.77
CA GLY A 174 -13.80 -24.85 -6.36
C GLY A 174 -13.92 -23.36 -6.67
N SER A 175 -12.91 -22.62 -6.25
CA SER A 175 -12.59 -21.31 -6.82
C SER A 175 -11.90 -21.49 -8.17
N PRO A 176 -12.27 -20.72 -9.21
CA PRO A 176 -11.70 -20.83 -10.55
C PRO A 176 -10.21 -20.50 -10.55
N GLN A 177 -9.44 -21.41 -11.16
CA GLN A 177 -8.09 -21.27 -11.71
C GLN A 177 -7.28 -20.04 -11.25
N LYS A 178 -6.36 -20.27 -10.30
CA LYS A 178 -5.19 -19.42 -10.03
C LYS A 178 -4.49 -19.11 -11.36
N LYS A 179 -4.71 -17.92 -11.92
CA LYS A 179 -3.68 -17.27 -12.73
C LYS A 179 -2.48 -17.13 -11.81
N VAL A 180 -1.31 -17.61 -12.25
CA VAL A 180 -0.06 -17.62 -11.49
C VAL A 180 0.10 -16.28 -10.78
N ALA A 181 -0.17 -16.25 -9.48
CA ALA A 181 0.08 -15.05 -8.70
C ALA A 181 1.59 -14.82 -8.74
N PRO A 182 2.07 -13.57 -8.97
CA PRO A 182 3.44 -13.26 -8.61
C PRO A 182 3.64 -13.70 -7.16
N SER A 183 4.79 -14.29 -6.84
CA SER A 183 5.06 -14.70 -5.46
C SER A 183 4.77 -13.50 -4.56
N GLU A 184 3.84 -13.67 -3.61
CA GLU A 184 3.50 -12.61 -2.65
C GLU A 184 4.70 -12.27 -1.75
N ASN A 185 5.76 -13.07 -1.82
CA ASN A 185 7.06 -12.81 -1.22
C ASN A 185 7.95 -11.97 -2.13
N TYR A 186 8.48 -10.89 -1.57
CA TYR A 186 9.49 -10.03 -2.17
C TYR A 186 10.83 -10.19 -1.47
N GLU A 187 11.90 -10.13 -2.26
CA GLU A 187 13.27 -10.04 -1.75
C GLU A 187 13.76 -8.59 -1.86
N LEU A 188 14.42 -8.11 -0.81
CA LEU A 188 15.04 -6.80 -0.79
C LEU A 188 16.27 -6.76 -1.70
N VAL A 189 16.19 -5.96 -2.76
CA VAL A 189 17.27 -5.81 -3.76
C VAL A 189 17.97 -4.46 -3.70
N GLY A 190 17.38 -3.44 -3.05
CA GLY A 190 18.02 -2.15 -2.93
C GLY A 190 17.38 -1.23 -1.89
N VAL A 191 18.19 -0.34 -1.33
CA VAL A 191 17.80 0.65 -0.33
C VAL A 191 18.38 2.00 -0.72
N ILE A 192 17.53 3.00 -0.91
CA ILE A 192 17.94 4.39 -1.12
C ILE A 192 17.98 5.08 0.25
N VAL A 193 19.13 5.65 0.60
CA VAL A 193 19.38 6.27 1.90
C VAL A 193 19.62 7.76 1.72
N HIS A 194 18.97 8.55 2.57
CA HIS A 194 19.23 9.97 2.72
C HIS A 194 19.98 10.25 4.03
N SER A 195 21.18 10.82 3.93
CA SER A 195 21.96 11.32 5.06
C SER A 195 21.97 12.84 5.08
N GLY A 196 21.54 13.45 6.19
CA GLY A 196 21.41 14.90 6.33
C GLY A 196 20.08 15.33 6.92
N GLN A 197 19.82 16.63 6.85
CA GLN A 197 18.64 17.34 7.34
C GLN A 197 17.53 17.40 6.27
N ALA A 198 16.34 17.86 6.63
CA ALA A 198 15.17 17.90 5.73
C ALA A 198 15.38 18.73 4.44
N HIS A 199 16.21 19.77 4.48
CA HIS A 199 16.45 20.68 3.35
C HIS A 199 17.83 20.50 2.69
N ALA A 200 18.68 19.64 3.25
CA ALA A 200 20.06 19.48 2.83
C ALA A 200 20.59 18.10 3.24
N GLY A 201 21.24 17.40 2.32
CA GLY A 201 21.83 16.10 2.58
C GLY A 201 22.42 15.43 1.35
N HIS A 202 22.57 14.12 1.43
CA HIS A 202 23.16 13.29 0.39
C HIS A 202 22.36 11.99 0.23
N TYR A 203 22.00 11.68 -1.01
CA TYR A 203 21.37 10.42 -1.37
C TYR A 203 22.42 9.43 -1.89
N TYR A 204 22.35 8.19 -1.41
CA TYR A 204 23.15 7.07 -1.90
C TYR A 204 22.31 5.79 -1.85
N SER A 205 22.71 4.76 -2.60
CA SER A 205 21.98 3.50 -2.68
C SER A 205 22.86 2.32 -2.29
N PHE A 206 22.28 1.40 -1.54
CA PHE A 206 22.77 0.03 -1.41
C PHE A 206 21.99 -0.83 -2.39
N ILE A 207 22.68 -1.61 -3.22
CA ILE A 207 22.07 -2.49 -4.20
C ILE A 207 22.69 -3.87 -4.01
N LYS A 208 21.86 -4.90 -3.98
CA LYS A 208 22.29 -6.29 -3.93
C LYS A 208 22.80 -6.71 -5.30
N ASP A 209 24.03 -7.22 -5.38
CA ASP A 209 24.55 -7.83 -6.60
C ASP A 209 23.70 -9.04 -7.00
N ARG A 210 23.41 -9.14 -8.30
CA ARG A 210 22.65 -10.22 -8.92
C ARG A 210 23.54 -11.13 -9.74
#